data_AF-A0A510GIM2-F1
#
_entry.id   AF-A0A510GIM2-F1
#
_cell.length_a   1.000
_cell.length_b   1.000
_cell.length_c   1.000
_cell.angle_alpha   90.00
_cell.angle_beta   90.00
_cell.angle_gamma   90.00
#
_symmetry.space_group_name_H-M   'P 1'
#
loop_
_entity.id
_entity.type
_entity.pdbx_description
1 polymer ?
#
loop_
_entity_poly.entity_id
_entity_poly.type
_entity_poly.pdbx_seq_one_letter_code
_entity_poly.pdbx_strand_id
1 'polypeptide(L)'
;QTPSILQVPKQTPRKTSKTIELPSLSPSPKVPQNWNLLQKLASIALDAIEDRIKDNEKLHPLPKTVDPDVQIAGNFSPVPEQPVRHSLPVAGKIPEHFNGVYLRNGANPLFEPTSGHHLFDGDGMIYAVKFDNGSASYACRHTETHRLVQERAIGKPVFPKAIGELHGHSGIAKLLLFYARGLCGLVDHNNGIGVANAGLVYFNNRLLAMSEDDLPYHVRVTPSGDLKTAGRYNFNGQLESTMIAHPKLDPVSGELFALSYDVIKKPYLKYFWFSPDGKKSDDVEIDLEKPTMVHDFAITENYVVVPDHQVVFKMSEMVTGGSPVVYDKEKVSRFGVLDKYAKNGSGIKWVEVPDCFCFHLWNAWEEPESDEVVVIGSCMTPADSIFNECNEELKSVLSEIRLNLKTGKSTRRAIISPENDVNLEAGMVNKNLLGRESKYAYLAIAEPWPKLSGFAKVDLSTGETKKFIYGDEKYGGEPLYLPRDNATDEDDGHILA
;
A
#
# COMPACT_ATOMS: atom_id res chain seq x y z
N GLN A 1 14.27 46.00 -14.63
CA GLN A 1 15.75 46.00 -14.57
C GLN A 1 16.21 44.55 -14.55
N THR A 2 17.20 44.25 -15.37
CA THR A 2 17.81 42.94 -15.69
C THR A 2 18.16 42.11 -14.45
N PRO A 3 18.06 40.76 -14.47
CA PRO A 3 18.27 39.93 -13.30
C PRO A 3 19.77 39.75 -12.99
N SER A 4 20.11 39.78 -11.70
CA SER A 4 21.47 39.55 -11.20
C SER A 4 21.83 38.07 -11.32
N ILE A 5 22.77 37.80 -12.22
CA ILE A 5 23.46 36.50 -12.38
C ILE A 5 24.31 36.27 -11.13
N LEU A 6 23.90 35.32 -10.29
CA LEU A 6 24.73 34.78 -9.22
C LEU A 6 25.75 33.81 -9.83
N GLN A 7 27.03 34.19 -9.75
CA GLN A 7 28.16 33.36 -10.18
C GLN A 7 28.33 32.17 -9.23
N VAL A 8 28.05 30.97 -9.73
CA VAL A 8 28.42 29.71 -9.07
C VAL A 8 29.94 29.52 -9.23
N PRO A 9 30.71 29.32 -8.15
CA PRO A 9 32.13 29.00 -8.29
C PRO A 9 32.31 27.63 -8.95
N LYS A 10 33.13 27.58 -10.02
CA LYS A 10 33.65 26.33 -10.58
C LYS A 10 34.57 25.65 -9.56
N GLN A 11 34.03 24.80 -8.69
CA GLN A 11 34.84 23.81 -7.99
C GLN A 11 34.99 22.56 -8.85
N THR A 12 36.22 22.31 -9.27
CA THR A 12 36.65 21.07 -9.92
C THR A 12 36.37 19.89 -8.99
N PRO A 13 35.76 18.78 -9.45
CA PRO A 13 35.49 17.63 -8.59
C PRO A 13 36.82 17.00 -8.16
N ARG A 14 37.14 17.09 -6.87
CA ARG A 14 38.24 16.34 -6.29
C ARG A 14 37.78 14.88 -6.20
N LYS A 15 38.32 14.04 -7.09
CA LYS A 15 38.12 12.58 -7.08
C LYS A 15 38.62 12.00 -5.75
N THR A 16 37.71 11.79 -4.81
CA THR A 16 37.83 10.78 -3.77
C THR A 16 36.53 9.99 -3.74
N SER A 17 36.29 9.17 -4.78
CA SER A 17 35.32 8.09 -4.70
C SER A 17 35.92 7.00 -3.81
N LYS A 18 35.62 7.04 -2.51
CA LYS A 18 35.40 5.77 -1.81
C LYS A 18 34.02 5.32 -2.23
N THR A 19 33.97 4.57 -3.33
CA THR A 19 32.80 3.77 -3.70
C THR A 19 32.52 2.87 -2.50
N ILE A 20 31.44 3.16 -1.77
CA ILE A 20 30.87 2.16 -0.87
C ILE A 20 30.27 1.14 -1.82
N GLU A 21 31.00 0.07 -2.11
CA GLU A 21 30.45 -1.10 -2.77
C GLU A 21 29.32 -1.61 -1.88
N LEU A 22 28.07 -1.41 -2.34
CA LEU A 22 26.93 -2.14 -1.81
C LEU A 22 27.26 -3.63 -1.93
N PRO A 23 27.12 -4.43 -0.86
CA PRO A 23 27.39 -5.85 -0.95
C PRO A 23 26.51 -6.44 -2.06
N SER A 24 27.15 -7.05 -3.06
CA SER A 24 26.47 -7.80 -4.11
C SER A 24 25.53 -8.80 -3.47
N LEU A 25 24.26 -8.80 -3.89
CA LEU A 25 23.28 -9.83 -3.55
C LEU A 25 23.96 -11.20 -3.72
N SER A 26 24.24 -11.88 -2.62
CA SER A 26 24.76 -13.23 -2.66
C SER A 26 23.68 -14.07 -3.35
N PRO A 27 23.98 -14.85 -4.40
CA PRO A 27 22.96 -15.68 -5.03
C PRO A 27 22.36 -16.59 -3.95
N SER A 28 21.06 -16.43 -3.72
CA SER A 28 20.31 -17.34 -2.85
C SER A 28 20.62 -18.78 -3.28
N PRO A 29 20.88 -19.71 -2.35
CA PRO A 29 21.20 -21.08 -2.70
C PRO A 29 20.08 -21.66 -3.58
N LYS A 30 20.42 -22.04 -4.83
CA LYS A 30 19.47 -22.66 -5.76
C LYS A 30 18.96 -23.96 -5.13
N VAL A 31 17.71 -23.98 -4.69
CA VAL A 31 17.05 -25.22 -4.28
C VAL A 31 16.88 -26.06 -5.55
N PRO A 32 17.40 -27.30 -5.62
CA PRO A 32 17.31 -28.09 -6.84
C PRO A 32 15.85 -28.34 -7.21
N GLN A 33 15.43 -27.85 -8.37
CA GLN A 33 14.12 -28.18 -8.92
C GLN A 33 14.14 -29.60 -9.48
N ASN A 34 13.30 -30.46 -8.91
CA ASN A 34 13.11 -31.85 -9.34
C ASN A 34 12.22 -31.93 -10.60
N TRP A 35 12.48 -31.12 -11.62
CA TRP A 35 11.77 -31.18 -12.89
C TRP A 35 12.21 -32.40 -13.70
N ASN A 36 11.24 -33.04 -14.35
CA ASN A 36 11.52 -34.10 -15.31
C ASN A 36 12.10 -33.53 -16.62
N LEU A 37 12.55 -34.40 -17.53
CA LEU A 37 13.19 -33.96 -18.79
C LEU A 37 12.25 -33.12 -19.67
N LEU A 38 10.96 -33.47 -19.74
CA LEU A 38 9.97 -32.72 -20.53
C LEU A 38 9.76 -31.32 -19.95
N GLN A 39 9.67 -31.20 -18.63
CA GLN A 39 9.55 -29.91 -17.94
C GLN A 39 10.78 -29.04 -18.15
N LYS A 40 11.98 -29.61 -18.09
CA LYS A 40 13.22 -28.87 -18.39
C LYS A 40 13.24 -28.34 -19.82
N LEU A 41 12.85 -29.16 -20.80
CA LEU A 41 12.74 -28.73 -22.20
C LEU A 41 11.67 -27.65 -22.38
N ALA A 42 10.51 -27.81 -21.74
CA ALA A 42 9.44 -26.81 -21.75
C ALA A 42 9.90 -25.49 -21.14
N SER A 43 10.61 -25.51 -20.01
CA SER A 43 11.18 -24.31 -19.39
C SER A 43 12.13 -23.59 -20.34
N ILE A 44 13.05 -24.30 -20.99
CA ILE A 44 13.99 -23.71 -21.95
C ILE A 44 13.24 -23.05 -23.11
N ALA A 45 12.22 -23.72 -23.65
CA ALA A 45 11.43 -23.19 -24.77
C ALA A 45 10.62 -21.94 -24.36
N LEU A 46 9.97 -21.97 -23.20
CA LEU A 46 9.18 -20.86 -22.68
C LEU A 46 10.07 -19.67 -22.30
N ASP A 47 11.27 -19.92 -21.79
CA ASP A 47 12.25 -18.88 -21.52
C ASP A 47 12.73 -18.19 -22.80
N ALA A 48 12.97 -18.94 -23.88
CA ALA A 48 13.31 -18.35 -25.18
C ALA A 48 12.17 -17.47 -25.75
N ILE A 49 10.91 -17.84 -25.49
CA ILE A 49 9.74 -17.02 -25.84
C ILE A 49 9.73 -15.74 -25.00
N GLU A 50 9.97 -15.85 -23.69
CA GLU A 50 10.05 -14.70 -22.79
C GLU A 50 11.13 -13.71 -23.22
N ASP A 51 12.33 -14.19 -23.53
CA ASP A 51 13.45 -13.36 -23.99
C ASP A 51 13.07 -12.60 -25.26
N ARG A 52 12.34 -13.23 -26.17
CA ARG A 52 11.84 -12.58 -27.38
C ARG A 52 10.81 -11.49 -27.10
N ILE A 53 9.93 -11.69 -26.12
CA ILE A 53 8.97 -10.66 -25.67
C ILE A 53 9.76 -9.48 -25.10
N LYS A 54 10.73 -9.74 -24.20
CA LYS A 54 11.58 -8.71 -23.59
C LYS A 54 12.37 -7.91 -24.61
N ASP A 55 12.94 -8.58 -25.62
CA ASP A 55 13.67 -7.90 -26.70
C ASP A 55 12.77 -6.96 -27.50
N ASN A 56 11.50 -7.32 -27.70
CA ASN A 56 10.54 -6.45 -28.36
C ASN A 56 10.09 -5.27 -27.47
N GLU A 57 9.96 -5.48 -26.15
CA GLU A 57 9.67 -4.41 -25.19
C GLU A 57 10.79 -3.35 -25.18
N LYS A 58 12.06 -3.78 -25.22
CA LYS A 58 13.23 -2.88 -25.28
C LYS A 58 13.27 -1.96 -26.50
N LEU A 59 12.50 -2.25 -27.56
CA LEU A 59 12.39 -1.37 -28.72
C LEU A 59 11.62 -0.07 -28.42
N HIS A 60 10.86 -0.05 -27.32
CA HIS A 60 10.07 1.10 -26.90
C HIS A 60 10.53 1.53 -25.50
N PRO A 61 10.70 2.84 -25.25
CA PRO A 61 11.02 3.31 -23.90
C PRO A 61 9.85 2.99 -22.96
N LEU A 62 10.17 2.56 -21.74
CA LEU A 62 9.17 2.41 -20.69
C LEU A 62 8.76 3.78 -20.16
N PRO A 63 7.46 4.00 -19.84
CA PRO A 63 7.05 5.14 -19.04
C PRO A 63 7.75 5.13 -17.68
N LYS A 64 8.07 6.29 -17.12
CA LYS A 64 8.72 6.46 -15.82
C LYS A 64 7.97 5.80 -14.67
N THR A 65 6.65 5.66 -14.78
CA THR A 65 5.81 4.98 -13.77
C THR A 65 6.12 3.48 -13.69
N VAL A 66 6.66 2.89 -14.74
CA VAL A 66 7.00 1.45 -14.79
C VAL A 66 8.45 1.19 -15.19
N ASP A 67 9.28 2.22 -15.34
CA ASP A 67 10.70 2.07 -15.61
C ASP A 67 11.46 1.72 -14.31
N PRO A 68 12.06 0.53 -14.19
CA PRO A 68 12.84 0.17 -13.00
C PRO A 68 13.94 1.17 -12.68
N ASP A 69 14.59 1.78 -13.68
CA ASP A 69 15.67 2.74 -13.48
C ASP A 69 15.19 4.03 -12.76
N VAL A 70 13.87 4.25 -12.75
CA VAL A 70 13.20 5.32 -11.99
C VAL A 70 12.60 4.77 -10.70
N GLN A 71 11.82 3.69 -10.79
CA GLN A 71 10.95 3.21 -9.73
C GLN A 71 11.71 2.60 -8.54
N ILE A 72 12.89 2.03 -8.77
CA ILE A 72 13.76 1.48 -7.70
C ILE A 72 15.07 2.27 -7.56
N ALA A 73 15.08 3.54 -8.00
CA ALA A 73 16.23 4.41 -7.86
C ALA A 73 16.45 4.90 -6.42
N GLY A 74 17.71 5.09 -6.05
CA GLY A 74 18.08 5.68 -4.76
C GLY A 74 17.59 4.86 -3.56
N ASN A 75 16.90 5.50 -2.61
CA ASN A 75 16.43 4.85 -1.38
C ASN A 75 15.25 3.90 -1.59
N PHE A 76 14.68 3.83 -2.81
CA PHE A 76 13.69 2.82 -3.19
C PHE A 76 14.32 1.53 -3.71
N SER A 77 15.65 1.47 -3.83
CA SER A 77 16.35 0.25 -4.23
C SER A 77 16.17 -0.86 -3.18
N PRO A 78 16.06 -2.13 -3.61
CA PRO A 78 15.90 -3.24 -2.70
C PRO A 78 17.13 -3.41 -1.80
N VAL A 79 16.90 -3.81 -0.55
CA VAL A 79 17.97 -4.12 0.41
C VAL A 79 17.93 -5.61 0.79
N PRO A 80 19.08 -6.21 1.17
CA PRO A 80 19.11 -7.59 1.62
C PRO A 80 18.47 -7.73 3.01
N GLU A 81 18.01 -8.94 3.31
CA GLU A 81 17.57 -9.28 4.67
C GLU A 81 18.69 -9.07 5.70
N GLN A 82 18.29 -8.70 6.91
CA GLN A 82 19.19 -8.55 8.04
C GLN A 82 18.68 -9.42 9.19
N PRO A 83 19.51 -10.36 9.69
CA PRO A 83 19.17 -11.07 10.92
C PRO A 83 19.13 -10.08 12.08
N VAL A 84 18.59 -10.53 13.22
CA VAL A 84 18.45 -9.67 14.40
C VAL A 84 19.78 -9.05 14.81
N ARG A 85 19.81 -7.73 14.82
CA ARG A 85 20.89 -6.92 15.40
C ARG A 85 20.39 -6.28 16.69
N HIS A 86 20.93 -6.73 17.81
CA HIS A 86 20.64 -6.16 19.13
C HIS A 86 21.46 -4.90 19.42
N SER A 87 21.02 -4.14 20.42
CA SER A 87 21.75 -3.00 20.98
C SER A 87 22.12 -1.97 19.91
N LEU A 88 21.13 -1.52 19.14
CA LEU A 88 21.32 -0.44 18.18
C LEU A 88 21.82 0.82 18.92
N PRO A 89 22.74 1.60 18.32
CA PRO A 89 23.21 2.84 18.92
C PRO A 89 22.07 3.86 18.99
N VAL A 90 21.86 4.47 20.16
CA VAL A 90 20.80 5.44 20.42
C VAL A 90 21.42 6.80 20.73
N ALA A 91 20.97 7.84 20.03
CA ALA A 91 21.20 9.22 20.40
C ALA A 91 19.96 9.78 21.11
N GLY A 92 20.13 10.38 22.28
CA GLY A 92 19.01 10.76 23.16
C GLY A 92 18.62 9.61 24.10
N LYS A 93 17.34 9.53 24.47
CA LYS A 93 16.80 8.50 25.36
C LYS A 93 15.51 7.92 24.77
N ILE A 94 15.46 6.60 24.59
CA ILE A 94 14.20 5.89 24.30
C ILE A 94 13.33 5.94 25.56
N PRO A 95 12.06 6.38 25.48
CA PRO A 95 11.18 6.39 26.64
C PRO A 95 11.01 4.99 27.26
N GLU A 96 11.01 4.92 28.59
CA GLU A 96 11.00 3.63 29.31
C GLU A 96 9.73 2.81 29.10
N HIS A 97 8.61 3.48 28.78
CA HIS A 97 7.33 2.82 28.47
C HIS A 97 7.25 2.25 27.05
N PHE A 98 8.27 2.43 26.20
CA PHE A 98 8.31 1.78 24.89
C PHE A 98 8.61 0.30 25.05
N ASN A 99 7.57 -0.52 25.03
CA ASN A 99 7.68 -1.97 25.08
C ASN A 99 6.81 -2.59 23.98
N GLY A 100 7.46 -3.04 22.91
CA GLY A 100 6.74 -3.53 21.73
C GLY A 100 7.62 -3.56 20.49
N VAL A 101 6.98 -3.66 19.33
CA VAL A 101 7.67 -3.79 18.04
C VAL A 101 7.03 -2.83 17.05
N TYR A 102 7.83 -1.88 16.56
CA TYR A 102 7.48 -1.08 15.39
C TYR A 102 7.74 -1.91 14.15
N LEU A 103 6.70 -2.05 13.32
CA LEU A 103 6.74 -2.86 12.10
C LEU A 103 6.35 -1.98 10.92
N ARG A 104 7.11 -2.09 9.82
CA ARG A 104 6.79 -1.46 8.55
C ARG A 104 6.90 -2.49 7.44
N ASN A 105 5.95 -2.48 6.52
CA ASN A 105 5.99 -3.29 5.31
C ASN A 105 6.36 -2.40 4.11
N GLY A 106 6.77 -3.01 3.01
CA GLY A 106 7.03 -2.30 1.77
C GLY A 106 7.55 -3.21 0.68
N ALA A 107 7.57 -2.70 -0.54
CA ALA A 107 8.08 -3.39 -1.70
C ALA A 107 9.61 -3.46 -1.70
N ASN A 108 10.14 -4.66 -1.91
CA ASN A 108 11.57 -4.95 -1.94
C ASN A 108 11.80 -6.15 -2.89
N PRO A 109 11.83 -5.94 -4.22
CA PRO A 109 11.98 -7.04 -5.16
C PRO A 109 13.25 -7.85 -4.87
N LEU A 110 13.11 -9.17 -4.67
CA LEU A 110 14.24 -10.05 -4.36
C LEU A 110 15.17 -10.19 -5.56
N PHE A 111 14.59 -10.27 -6.76
CA PHE A 111 15.31 -10.32 -8.02
C PHE A 111 15.16 -9.03 -8.80
N GLU A 112 16.23 -8.65 -9.49
CA GLU A 112 16.23 -7.47 -10.35
C GLU A 112 15.13 -7.57 -11.42
N PRO A 113 14.27 -6.54 -11.57
CA PRO A 113 13.29 -6.48 -12.64
C PRO A 113 13.91 -6.61 -14.03
N THR A 114 13.40 -7.53 -14.85
CA THR A 114 13.89 -7.71 -16.24
C THR A 114 13.06 -6.98 -17.30
N SER A 115 11.99 -6.32 -16.88
CA SER A 115 11.07 -5.52 -17.69
C SER A 115 10.35 -4.52 -16.77
N GLY A 116 9.28 -3.91 -17.24
CA GLY A 116 8.51 -2.89 -16.51
C GLY A 116 8.20 -3.29 -15.07
N HIS A 117 8.38 -2.35 -14.15
CA HIS A 117 8.23 -2.51 -12.72
C HIS A 117 7.76 -1.20 -12.12
N HIS A 118 6.58 -1.21 -11.52
CA HIS A 118 6.12 -0.14 -10.65
C HIS A 118 6.62 -0.41 -9.21
N LEU A 119 6.78 0.65 -8.42
CA LEU A 119 7.17 0.57 -7.00
C LEU A 119 6.33 -0.45 -6.22
N PHE A 120 5.03 -0.54 -6.50
CA PHE A 120 4.10 -1.44 -5.80
C PHE A 120 4.17 -2.92 -6.22
N ASP A 121 4.91 -3.27 -7.26
CA ASP A 121 4.99 -4.67 -7.72
C ASP A 121 6.03 -5.52 -6.97
N GLY A 122 6.83 -4.91 -6.09
CA GLY A 122 7.96 -5.59 -5.45
C GLY A 122 7.54 -6.51 -4.33
N ASP A 123 8.35 -7.54 -4.05
CA ASP A 123 8.08 -8.51 -2.98
C ASP A 123 7.98 -7.83 -1.60
N GLY A 124 7.05 -8.26 -0.75
CA GLY A 124 6.87 -7.67 0.57
C GLY A 124 8.02 -8.01 1.51
N MET A 125 8.66 -6.98 2.06
CA MET A 125 9.64 -7.10 3.15
C MET A 125 9.20 -6.31 4.38
N ILE A 126 9.20 -6.99 5.52
CA ILE A 126 8.84 -6.40 6.81
C ILE A 126 10.12 -6.02 7.55
N TYR A 127 10.13 -4.81 8.06
CA TYR A 127 11.17 -4.21 8.90
C TYR A 127 10.64 -4.14 10.33
N ALA A 128 11.38 -4.70 11.28
CA ALA A 128 11.02 -4.74 12.69
C ALA A 128 12.04 -3.97 13.53
N VAL A 129 11.56 -3.03 14.35
CA VAL A 129 12.33 -2.42 15.44
C VAL A 129 11.67 -2.79 16.75
N LYS A 130 12.28 -3.72 17.50
CA LYS A 130 11.80 -4.12 18.83
C LYS A 130 12.43 -3.23 19.90
N PHE A 131 11.58 -2.66 20.75
CA PHE A 131 11.95 -1.88 21.92
C PHE A 131 11.79 -2.71 23.19
N ASP A 132 12.81 -2.66 24.05
CA ASP A 132 12.81 -3.37 25.33
C ASP A 132 13.68 -2.59 26.32
N ASN A 133 13.05 -2.03 27.36
CA ASN A 133 13.71 -1.34 28.48
C ASN A 133 14.75 -0.29 28.04
N GLY A 134 14.37 0.59 27.10
CA GLY A 134 15.24 1.63 26.57
C GLY A 134 16.31 1.16 25.57
N SER A 135 16.31 -0.13 25.19
CA SER A 135 17.14 -0.68 24.13
C SER A 135 16.31 -0.94 22.86
N ALA A 136 16.98 -0.99 21.70
CA ALA A 136 16.35 -1.31 20.43
C ALA A 136 17.12 -2.42 19.70
N SER A 137 16.39 -3.25 18.96
CA SER A 137 16.93 -4.24 18.02
C SER A 137 16.22 -4.17 16.67
N TYR A 138 16.92 -4.55 15.60
CA TYR A 138 16.40 -4.47 14.23
C TYR A 138 16.54 -5.80 13.49
N ALA A 139 15.54 -6.12 12.68
CA ALA A 139 15.59 -7.20 11.68
C ALA A 139 14.75 -6.81 10.46
N CYS A 140 15.06 -7.37 9.29
CA CYS A 140 14.18 -7.31 8.13
C CYS A 140 14.15 -8.65 7.40
N ARG A 141 12.95 -9.09 7.01
CA ARG A 141 12.70 -10.37 6.33
C ARG A 141 11.65 -10.21 5.26
N HIS A 142 11.85 -10.87 4.12
CA HIS A 142 10.78 -11.02 3.16
C HIS A 142 9.65 -11.84 3.77
N THR A 143 8.42 -11.50 3.41
CA THR A 143 7.31 -12.41 3.60
C THR A 143 7.49 -13.56 2.62
N GLU A 144 7.56 -14.80 3.12
CA GLU A 144 7.66 -16.01 2.29
C GLU A 144 6.33 -16.27 1.56
N THR A 145 6.04 -15.46 0.55
CA THR A 145 4.85 -15.64 -0.30
C THR A 145 5.00 -16.86 -1.19
N HIS A 146 3.87 -17.43 -1.61
CA HIS A 146 3.86 -18.56 -2.56
C HIS A 146 4.61 -18.22 -3.86
N ARG A 147 4.51 -16.96 -4.29
CA ARG A 147 5.30 -16.38 -5.39
C ARG A 147 6.79 -16.39 -5.09
N LEU A 148 7.22 -15.75 -4.00
CA LEU A 148 8.63 -15.55 -3.68
C LEU A 148 9.38 -16.88 -3.48
N VAL A 149 8.74 -17.84 -2.80
CA VAL A 149 9.32 -19.17 -2.57
C VAL A 149 9.62 -19.88 -3.90
N GLN A 150 8.74 -19.75 -4.89
CA GLN A 150 8.94 -20.34 -6.22
C GLN A 150 10.01 -19.60 -7.02
N GLU A 151 9.97 -18.27 -7.05
CA GLU A 151 10.99 -17.46 -7.74
C GLU A 151 12.38 -17.71 -7.15
N ARG A 152 12.49 -17.89 -5.84
CA ARG A 152 13.74 -18.25 -5.16
C ARG A 152 14.25 -19.62 -5.57
N ALA A 153 13.37 -20.60 -5.70
CA ALA A 153 13.72 -21.94 -6.15
C ALA A 153 14.18 -21.97 -7.62
N ILE A 154 13.54 -21.17 -8.49
CA ILE A 154 13.91 -21.04 -9.91
C ILE A 154 15.18 -20.18 -10.06
N GLY A 155 15.35 -19.17 -9.22
CA GLY A 155 16.46 -18.22 -9.22
C GLY A 155 16.28 -17.03 -10.18
N LYS A 156 15.03 -16.68 -10.53
CA LYS A 156 14.67 -15.55 -11.40
C LYS A 156 13.18 -15.17 -11.24
N PRO A 157 12.76 -13.96 -11.63
CA PRO A 157 11.34 -13.60 -11.65
C PRO A 157 10.61 -14.42 -12.72
N VAL A 158 9.42 -14.93 -12.38
CA VAL A 158 8.55 -15.67 -13.30
C VAL A 158 7.06 -15.31 -13.19
N PHE A 159 6.66 -14.63 -12.12
CA PHE A 159 5.31 -14.13 -11.93
C PHE A 159 5.16 -12.76 -12.59
N PRO A 160 4.08 -12.52 -13.35
CA PRO A 160 3.87 -11.24 -13.98
C PRO A 160 3.60 -10.16 -12.93
N LYS A 161 4.04 -8.94 -13.23
CA LYS A 161 3.79 -7.77 -12.37
C LYS A 161 2.49 -7.06 -12.74
N ALA A 162 1.62 -6.86 -11.75
CA ALA A 162 0.27 -6.34 -11.95
C ALA A 162 0.25 -4.97 -12.62
N ILE A 163 1.14 -4.06 -12.20
CA ILE A 163 1.23 -2.71 -12.75
C ILE A 163 2.37 -2.64 -13.76
N GLY A 164 3.56 -3.12 -13.45
CA GLY A 164 4.72 -2.95 -14.32
C GLY A 164 4.64 -3.67 -15.66
N GLU A 165 3.92 -4.80 -15.74
CA GLU A 165 3.99 -5.69 -16.89
C GLU A 165 2.66 -6.00 -17.57
N LEU A 166 1.53 -5.97 -16.84
CA LEU A 166 0.22 -6.31 -17.41
C LEU A 166 -0.41 -5.14 -18.20
N HIS A 167 0.36 -4.55 -19.11
CA HIS A 167 -0.05 -3.46 -19.99
C HIS A 167 0.04 -3.85 -21.46
N GLY A 168 -0.99 -3.49 -22.22
CA GLY A 168 -1.07 -3.72 -23.65
C GLY A 168 -0.83 -5.17 -24.10
N HIS A 169 -0.35 -5.32 -25.34
CA HIS A 169 -0.17 -6.63 -25.96
C HIS A 169 0.92 -7.48 -25.31
N SER A 170 2.00 -6.86 -24.80
CA SER A 170 3.06 -7.60 -24.12
C SER A 170 2.60 -8.13 -22.77
N GLY A 171 1.75 -7.38 -22.05
CA GLY A 171 1.07 -7.86 -20.85
C GLY A 171 0.19 -9.09 -21.10
N ILE A 172 -0.59 -9.10 -22.18
CA ILE A 172 -1.35 -10.30 -22.59
C ILE A 172 -0.41 -11.47 -22.88
N ALA A 173 0.68 -11.24 -23.61
CA ALA A 173 1.64 -12.29 -23.94
C ALA A 173 2.32 -12.86 -22.68
N LYS A 174 2.71 -12.02 -21.72
CA LYS A 174 3.27 -12.43 -20.42
C LYS A 174 2.27 -13.21 -19.58
N LEU A 175 1.01 -12.81 -19.57
CA LEU A 175 -0.04 -13.54 -18.88
C LEU A 175 -0.25 -14.94 -19.49
N LEU A 176 -0.29 -15.05 -20.82
CA LEU A 176 -0.36 -16.35 -21.51
C LEU A 176 0.87 -17.22 -21.23
N LEU A 177 2.07 -16.62 -21.22
CA LEU A 177 3.31 -17.31 -20.87
C LEU A 177 3.27 -17.84 -19.44
N PHE A 178 2.79 -17.05 -18.48
CA PHE A 178 2.62 -17.44 -17.09
C PHE A 178 1.69 -18.66 -16.95
N TYR A 179 0.51 -18.63 -17.59
CA TYR A 179 -0.39 -19.78 -17.58
C TYR A 179 0.18 -20.99 -18.32
N ALA A 180 0.94 -20.80 -19.41
CA ALA A 180 1.63 -21.90 -20.09
C ALA A 180 2.67 -22.58 -19.18
N ARG A 181 3.43 -21.79 -18.39
CA ARG A 181 4.32 -22.34 -17.34
C ARG A 181 3.54 -23.13 -16.31
N GLY A 182 2.36 -22.65 -15.93
CA GLY A 182 1.41 -23.36 -15.07
C GLY A 182 0.99 -24.73 -15.62
N LEU A 183 0.56 -24.77 -16.88
CA LEU A 183 0.17 -26.01 -17.57
C LEU A 183 1.31 -27.01 -17.71
N CYS A 184 2.56 -26.54 -17.81
CA CYS A 184 3.74 -27.39 -17.81
C CYS A 184 4.20 -27.82 -16.40
N GLY A 185 3.52 -27.38 -15.33
CA GLY A 185 3.90 -27.67 -13.95
C GLY A 185 5.24 -27.04 -13.55
N LEU A 186 5.61 -25.92 -14.16
CA LEU A 186 6.82 -25.17 -13.85
C LEU A 186 6.58 -24.12 -12.76
N VAL A 187 5.35 -23.63 -12.67
CA VAL A 187 4.88 -22.67 -11.67
C VAL A 187 3.51 -23.11 -11.17
N ASP A 188 3.29 -23.06 -9.87
CA ASP A 188 1.98 -23.24 -9.28
C ASP A 188 1.32 -21.87 -9.03
N HIS A 189 0.20 -21.62 -9.69
CA HIS A 189 -0.59 -20.39 -9.57
C HIS A 189 -1.86 -20.59 -8.75
N ASN A 190 -2.12 -21.80 -8.22
CA ASN A 190 -3.35 -22.13 -7.50
C ASN A 190 -3.36 -21.61 -6.06
N ASN A 191 -2.20 -21.26 -5.51
CA ASN A 191 -2.05 -20.85 -4.11
C ASN A 191 -1.77 -19.34 -3.96
N GLY A 192 -2.30 -18.52 -4.88
CA GLY A 192 -2.16 -17.07 -4.88
C GLY A 192 -0.88 -16.59 -5.56
N ILE A 193 -0.91 -15.34 -6.04
CA ILE A 193 0.21 -14.70 -6.76
C ILE A 193 0.67 -13.40 -6.11
N GLY A 194 0.12 -13.06 -4.94
CA GLY A 194 0.34 -11.79 -4.29
C GLY A 194 1.73 -11.62 -3.71
N VAL A 195 2.07 -10.36 -3.46
CA VAL A 195 3.39 -9.93 -3.00
C VAL A 195 3.44 -9.57 -1.52
N ALA A 196 2.28 -9.42 -0.86
CA ALA A 196 2.16 -9.14 0.58
C ALA A 196 2.95 -7.92 1.07
N ASN A 197 2.94 -6.82 0.30
CA ASN A 197 3.76 -5.62 0.53
C ASN A 197 2.95 -4.38 0.99
N ALA A 198 1.62 -4.46 1.05
CA ALA A 198 0.72 -3.33 1.17
C ALA A 198 0.25 -3.10 2.63
N GLY A 199 1.19 -3.04 3.57
CA GLY A 199 0.89 -2.77 4.98
C GLY A 199 0.67 -4.02 5.85
N LEU A 200 0.26 -3.76 7.10
CA LEU A 200 0.20 -4.75 8.17
C LEU A 200 -0.99 -4.48 9.09
N VAL A 201 -1.66 -5.55 9.55
CA VAL A 201 -2.65 -5.48 10.63
C VAL A 201 -2.33 -6.52 11.71
N TYR A 202 -2.52 -6.15 12.97
CA TYR A 202 -2.45 -7.08 14.09
C TYR A 202 -3.87 -7.42 14.56
N PHE A 203 -4.29 -8.66 14.35
CA PHE A 203 -5.64 -9.10 14.65
C PHE A 203 -5.64 -10.54 15.18
N ASN A 204 -6.42 -10.80 16.24
CA ASN A 204 -6.57 -12.12 16.85
C ASN A 204 -5.22 -12.84 17.06
N ASN A 205 -4.29 -12.14 17.74
CA ASN A 205 -2.93 -12.59 18.05
C ASN A 205 -2.05 -12.95 16.83
N ARG A 206 -2.33 -12.36 15.67
CA ARG A 206 -1.57 -12.58 14.43
C ARG A 206 -1.21 -11.25 13.79
N LEU A 207 0.04 -11.13 13.38
CA LEU A 207 0.45 -10.09 12.44
C LEU A 207 0.18 -10.60 11.02
N LEU A 208 -0.60 -9.85 10.26
CA LEU A 208 -1.01 -10.17 8.90
C LEU A 208 -0.33 -9.19 7.94
N ALA A 209 0.50 -9.70 7.05
CA ALA A 209 1.06 -8.98 5.91
C ALA A 209 0.02 -8.95 4.80
N MET A 210 -0.37 -7.74 4.39
CA MET A 210 -1.49 -7.51 3.49
C MET A 210 -1.03 -7.52 2.03
N SER A 211 -1.85 -8.10 1.15
CA SER A 211 -1.66 -8.08 -0.31
C SER A 211 -2.99 -7.67 -0.94
N GLU A 212 -2.97 -6.68 -1.83
CA GLU A 212 -4.18 -6.16 -2.49
C GLU A 212 -4.92 -7.24 -3.30
N ASP A 213 -4.16 -8.21 -3.83
CA ASP A 213 -4.58 -9.20 -4.82
C ASP A 213 -4.49 -10.65 -4.30
N ASP A 214 -4.33 -10.86 -3.00
CA ASP A 214 -4.18 -12.18 -2.40
C ASP A 214 -4.76 -12.22 -0.96
N LEU A 215 -4.76 -13.40 -0.35
CA LEU A 215 -4.98 -13.58 1.07
C LEU A 215 -3.81 -12.96 1.86
N PRO A 216 -4.05 -12.48 3.09
CA PRO A 216 -2.97 -12.04 3.96
C PRO A 216 -2.04 -13.18 4.33
N TYR A 217 -0.79 -12.86 4.65
CA TYR A 217 0.20 -13.81 5.16
C TYR A 217 0.42 -13.60 6.65
N HIS A 218 0.27 -14.66 7.45
CA HIS A 218 0.57 -14.60 8.86
C HIS A 218 2.09 -14.60 9.07
N VAL A 219 2.59 -13.57 9.73
CA VAL A 219 3.98 -13.41 10.14
C VAL A 219 4.06 -13.44 11.67
N ARG A 220 5.05 -14.14 12.21
CA ARG A 220 5.32 -14.17 13.65
C ARG A 220 6.53 -13.31 13.94
N VAL A 221 6.39 -12.42 14.92
CA VAL A 221 7.55 -11.81 15.58
C VAL A 221 8.04 -12.78 16.64
N THR A 222 9.29 -13.21 16.51
CA THR A 222 9.92 -14.14 17.46
C THR A 222 10.33 -13.42 18.74
N PRO A 223 10.54 -14.13 19.87
CA PRO A 223 11.00 -13.50 21.11
C PRO A 223 12.31 -12.71 20.95
N SER A 224 13.21 -13.13 20.06
CA SER A 224 14.46 -12.42 19.76
C SER A 224 14.25 -11.14 18.95
N GLY A 225 13.09 -10.93 18.34
CA GLY A 225 12.82 -9.81 17.43
C GLY A 225 13.01 -10.13 15.95
N ASP A 226 13.29 -11.39 15.58
CA ASP A 226 13.27 -11.83 14.18
C ASP A 226 11.83 -12.04 13.68
N LEU A 227 11.66 -12.12 12.37
CA LEU A 227 10.38 -12.32 11.70
C LEU A 227 10.35 -13.70 11.04
N LYS A 228 9.22 -14.40 11.15
CA LYS A 228 9.03 -15.70 10.48
C LYS A 228 7.64 -15.79 9.87
N THR A 229 7.56 -15.94 8.56
CA THR A 229 6.29 -16.25 7.87
C THR A 229 5.79 -17.61 8.31
N ALA A 230 4.58 -17.64 8.87
CA ALA A 230 3.88 -18.87 9.23
C ALA A 230 3.12 -19.45 8.03
N GLY A 231 2.70 -18.61 7.09
CA GLY A 231 2.06 -19.01 5.83
C GLY A 231 0.90 -18.10 5.43
N ARG A 232 0.33 -18.38 4.26
CA ARG A 232 -0.89 -17.75 3.74
C ARG A 232 -2.07 -18.04 4.67
N TYR A 233 -2.85 -17.03 5.04
CA TYR A 233 -3.86 -17.12 6.10
C TYR A 233 -5.26 -16.82 5.58
N ASN A 234 -6.12 -17.84 5.59
CA ASN A 234 -7.49 -17.80 5.09
C ASN A 234 -8.55 -17.79 6.22
N PHE A 235 -8.18 -17.33 7.42
CA PHE A 235 -9.07 -17.27 8.59
C PHE A 235 -9.72 -18.63 8.92
N ASN A 236 -8.91 -19.69 8.96
CA ASN A 236 -9.34 -21.07 9.20
C ASN A 236 -10.37 -21.58 8.16
N GLY A 237 -10.18 -21.18 6.89
CA GLY A 237 -11.03 -21.58 5.77
C GLY A 237 -12.27 -20.72 5.55
N GLN A 238 -12.46 -19.64 6.33
CA GLN A 238 -13.63 -18.76 6.19
C GLN A 238 -13.46 -17.71 5.08
N LEU A 239 -12.22 -17.43 4.65
CA LEU A 239 -11.94 -16.46 3.60
C LEU A 239 -11.39 -17.15 2.35
N GLU A 240 -12.18 -17.17 1.28
CA GLU A 240 -11.82 -17.75 -0.01
C GLU A 240 -11.48 -16.69 -1.08
N SER A 241 -11.86 -15.43 -0.85
CA SER A 241 -11.58 -14.30 -1.72
C SER A 241 -10.35 -13.50 -1.26
N THR A 242 -9.86 -12.61 -2.11
CA THR A 242 -8.91 -11.56 -1.71
C THR A 242 -9.56 -10.61 -0.71
N MET A 243 -8.78 -9.79 -0.02
CA MET A 243 -9.27 -8.63 0.72
C MET A 243 -8.36 -7.43 0.43
N ILE A 244 -8.90 -6.22 0.53
CA ILE A 244 -8.12 -5.00 0.34
C ILE A 244 -7.01 -4.88 1.39
N ALA A 245 -5.98 -4.10 1.07
CA ALA A 245 -4.83 -3.88 1.95
C ALA A 245 -5.15 -3.17 3.28
N HIS A 246 -6.26 -2.42 3.34
CA HIS A 246 -6.60 -1.55 4.46
C HIS A 246 -7.87 -1.96 5.23
N PRO A 247 -7.91 -3.15 5.87
CA PRO A 247 -9.00 -3.48 6.77
C PRO A 247 -8.95 -2.58 8.01
N LYS A 248 -10.11 -2.26 8.60
CA LYS A 248 -10.24 -1.36 9.75
C LYS A 248 -10.61 -2.15 11.00
N LEU A 249 -9.78 -2.07 12.04
CA LEU A 249 -10.01 -2.69 13.33
C LEU A 249 -10.70 -1.69 14.25
N ASP A 250 -11.96 -1.93 14.63
CA ASP A 250 -12.69 -1.05 15.53
C ASP A 250 -12.12 -1.16 16.96
N PRO A 251 -11.64 -0.07 17.56
CA PRO A 251 -10.99 -0.10 18.87
C PRO A 251 -11.96 -0.45 20.02
N VAL A 252 -13.28 -0.33 19.82
CA VAL A 252 -14.28 -0.62 20.86
C VAL A 252 -14.79 -2.05 20.77
N SER A 253 -15.19 -2.52 19.57
CA SER A 253 -15.71 -3.88 19.42
C SER A 253 -14.61 -4.93 19.26
N GLY A 254 -13.41 -4.52 18.81
CA GLY A 254 -12.32 -5.42 18.46
C GLY A 254 -12.56 -6.19 17.14
N GLU A 255 -13.58 -5.81 16.37
CA GLU A 255 -13.93 -6.42 15.09
C GLU A 255 -13.10 -5.86 13.95
N LEU A 256 -12.70 -6.71 13.01
CA LEU A 256 -11.95 -6.34 11.81
C LEU A 256 -12.89 -6.26 10.61
N PHE A 257 -13.12 -5.06 10.11
CA PHE A 257 -13.94 -4.77 8.93
C PHE A 257 -13.08 -4.75 7.67
N ALA A 258 -13.56 -5.35 6.58
CA ALA A 258 -12.80 -5.46 5.34
C ALA A 258 -13.71 -5.40 4.10
N LEU A 259 -13.09 -5.04 2.98
CA LEU A 259 -13.68 -5.13 1.64
C LEU A 259 -12.91 -6.15 0.80
N SER A 260 -13.55 -6.63 -0.25
CA SER A 260 -12.95 -7.45 -1.30
C SER A 260 -13.54 -7.02 -2.64
N TYR A 261 -12.70 -6.70 -3.61
CA TYR A 261 -13.15 -6.38 -4.96
C TYR A 261 -12.66 -7.41 -5.99
N ASP A 262 -13.52 -7.71 -6.97
CA ASP A 262 -13.23 -8.59 -8.10
C ASP A 262 -13.31 -7.77 -9.40
N VAL A 263 -12.26 -7.84 -10.21
CA VAL A 263 -12.13 -7.02 -11.42
C VAL A 263 -12.71 -7.69 -12.67
N ILE A 264 -13.17 -8.95 -12.56
CA ILE A 264 -13.62 -9.79 -13.67
C ILE A 264 -15.11 -10.12 -13.56
N LYS A 265 -15.59 -10.50 -12.37
CA LYS A 265 -16.95 -11.03 -12.16
C LYS A 265 -17.74 -10.23 -11.14
N LYS A 266 -19.04 -10.09 -11.39
CA LYS A 266 -19.98 -9.62 -10.37
C LYS A 266 -20.21 -10.70 -9.29
N PRO A 267 -20.45 -10.30 -8.02
CA PRO A 267 -20.41 -8.92 -7.51
C PRO A 267 -18.98 -8.37 -7.49
N TYR A 268 -18.78 -7.14 -7.99
CA TYR A 268 -17.45 -6.52 -8.06
C TYR A 268 -16.91 -6.07 -6.71
N LEU A 269 -17.79 -5.90 -5.71
CA LEU A 269 -17.40 -5.49 -4.37
C LEU A 269 -18.21 -6.27 -3.33
N LYS A 270 -17.51 -6.75 -2.31
CA LYS A 270 -18.06 -7.41 -1.13
C LYS A 270 -17.54 -6.74 0.12
N TYR A 271 -18.39 -6.72 1.13
CA TYR A 271 -18.08 -6.28 2.49
C TYR A 271 -18.28 -7.45 3.46
N PHE A 272 -17.37 -7.59 4.42
CA PHE A 272 -17.48 -8.56 5.50
C PHE A 272 -16.64 -8.09 6.70
N TRP A 273 -16.83 -8.75 7.83
CA TRP A 273 -16.05 -8.49 9.03
C TRP A 273 -15.74 -9.77 9.80
N PHE A 274 -14.78 -9.67 10.71
CA PHE A 274 -14.40 -10.74 11.62
C PHE A 274 -14.60 -10.29 13.05
N SER A 275 -15.26 -11.12 13.85
CA SER A 275 -15.35 -10.95 15.30
C SER A 275 -13.98 -11.10 15.97
N PRO A 276 -13.78 -10.61 17.22
CA PRO A 276 -12.48 -10.69 17.90
C PRO A 276 -11.89 -12.10 18.02
N ASP A 277 -12.75 -13.14 18.09
CA ASP A 277 -12.38 -14.55 18.11
C ASP A 277 -12.08 -15.13 16.71
N GLY A 278 -12.25 -14.33 15.65
CA GLY A 278 -11.90 -14.66 14.28
C GLY A 278 -13.01 -15.34 13.48
N LYS A 279 -14.27 -15.23 13.89
CA LYS A 279 -15.42 -15.72 13.11
C LYS A 279 -15.81 -14.68 12.06
N LYS A 280 -15.94 -15.11 10.81
CA LYS A 280 -16.33 -14.24 9.70
C LYS A 280 -17.85 -14.05 9.68
N SER A 281 -18.31 -12.86 9.30
CA SER A 281 -19.69 -12.60 8.91
C SER A 281 -20.04 -13.26 7.56
N ASP A 282 -21.32 -13.25 7.20
CA ASP A 282 -21.72 -13.48 5.82
C ASP A 282 -21.18 -12.34 4.93
N ASP A 283 -20.94 -12.64 3.64
CA ASP A 283 -20.57 -11.64 2.65
C ASP A 283 -21.78 -10.74 2.34
N VAL A 284 -21.55 -9.43 2.36
CA VAL A 284 -22.51 -8.42 1.90
C VAL A 284 -22.08 -7.93 0.53
N GLU A 285 -22.82 -8.31 -0.50
CA GLU A 285 -22.57 -7.85 -1.87
C GLU A 285 -22.98 -6.38 -2.03
N ILE A 286 -22.07 -5.57 -2.58
CA ILE A 286 -22.31 -4.16 -2.92
C ILE A 286 -22.28 -4.04 -4.44
N ASP A 287 -23.44 -3.72 -5.04
CA ASP A 287 -23.55 -3.64 -6.49
C ASP A 287 -22.87 -2.35 -7.00
N LEU A 288 -21.79 -2.54 -7.75
CA LEU A 288 -21.13 -1.50 -8.52
C LEU A 288 -21.43 -1.69 -10.01
N GLU A 289 -21.57 -0.59 -10.73
CA GLU A 289 -21.79 -0.61 -12.17
C GLU A 289 -20.54 -1.10 -12.93
N LYS A 290 -19.37 -0.62 -12.49
CA LYS A 290 -18.05 -0.91 -13.06
C LYS A 290 -17.14 -1.49 -11.97
N PRO A 291 -16.13 -2.32 -12.32
CA PRO A 291 -15.13 -2.79 -11.37
C PRO A 291 -14.22 -1.63 -10.96
N THR A 292 -14.54 -0.99 -9.84
CA THR A 292 -13.79 0.15 -9.28
C THR A 292 -12.61 -0.34 -8.47
N MET A 293 -11.48 0.36 -8.55
CA MET A 293 -10.40 0.18 -7.59
C MET A 293 -10.80 0.79 -6.25
N VAL A 294 -10.89 -0.04 -5.20
CA VAL A 294 -11.21 0.40 -3.84
C VAL A 294 -10.05 0.01 -2.93
N HIS A 295 -9.02 0.85 -2.91
CA HIS A 295 -7.80 0.60 -2.14
C HIS A 295 -8.02 0.68 -0.63
N ASP A 296 -8.78 1.70 -0.22
CA ASP A 296 -9.09 1.99 1.17
C ASP A 296 -10.59 2.30 1.32
N PHE A 297 -11.06 2.24 2.55
CA PHE A 297 -12.42 2.61 2.96
C PHE A 297 -12.38 3.21 4.36
N ALA A 298 -13.51 3.62 4.92
CA ALA A 298 -13.56 4.06 6.30
C ALA A 298 -14.68 3.37 7.09
N ILE A 299 -14.58 3.43 8.41
CA ILE A 299 -15.64 3.03 9.34
C ILE A 299 -16.01 4.24 10.20
N THR A 300 -17.23 4.28 10.70
CA THR A 300 -17.69 5.19 11.77
C THR A 300 -18.03 4.36 13.00
N GLU A 301 -18.87 4.82 13.92
CA GLU A 301 -19.39 3.99 15.02
C GLU A 301 -20.38 2.93 14.49
N ASN A 302 -21.27 3.31 13.57
CA ASN A 302 -22.39 2.49 13.10
C ASN A 302 -22.31 2.12 11.62
N TYR A 303 -21.49 2.81 10.82
CA TYR A 303 -21.45 2.64 9.37
C TYR A 303 -20.07 2.22 8.86
N VAL A 304 -20.08 1.61 7.68
CA VAL A 304 -18.94 1.55 6.77
C VAL A 304 -19.15 2.56 5.65
N VAL A 305 -18.05 3.20 5.24
CA VAL A 305 -18.03 4.25 4.22
C VAL A 305 -17.14 3.79 3.07
N VAL A 306 -17.77 3.50 1.93
CA VAL A 306 -17.15 2.88 0.77
C VAL A 306 -16.95 3.94 -0.33
N PRO A 307 -15.70 4.27 -0.71
CA PRO A 307 -15.45 5.14 -1.85
C PRO A 307 -15.68 4.40 -3.18
N ASP A 308 -16.56 4.93 -4.03
CA ASP A 308 -16.73 4.51 -5.42
C ASP A 308 -16.24 5.63 -6.33
N HIS A 309 -14.95 5.58 -6.66
CA HIS A 309 -14.24 6.63 -7.39
C HIS A 309 -14.06 6.33 -8.88
N GLN A 310 -13.35 7.23 -9.58
CA GLN A 310 -13.19 7.26 -11.03
C GLN A 310 -12.11 6.32 -11.58
N VAL A 311 -11.22 5.77 -10.74
CA VAL A 311 -10.23 4.79 -11.17
C VAL A 311 -10.88 3.41 -11.24
N VAL A 312 -10.98 2.86 -12.44
CA VAL A 312 -11.70 1.61 -12.74
C VAL A 312 -10.84 0.64 -13.54
N PHE A 313 -11.18 -0.65 -13.47
CA PHE A 313 -10.55 -1.68 -14.27
C PHE A 313 -11.30 -1.87 -15.60
N LYS A 314 -10.61 -1.69 -16.73
CA LYS A 314 -11.12 -1.94 -18.09
C LYS A 314 -10.18 -2.89 -18.83
N MET A 315 -10.35 -4.19 -18.58
CA MET A 315 -9.49 -5.24 -19.19
C MET A 315 -9.45 -5.21 -20.72
N SER A 316 -10.49 -4.67 -21.38
CA SER A 316 -10.53 -4.49 -22.83
C SER A 316 -9.44 -3.55 -23.36
N GLU A 317 -8.94 -2.61 -22.55
CA GLU A 317 -7.88 -1.68 -22.97
C GLU A 317 -6.54 -2.38 -23.23
N MET A 318 -6.30 -3.54 -22.60
CA MET A 318 -5.09 -4.31 -22.90
C MET A 318 -5.07 -4.78 -24.37
N VAL A 319 -6.25 -5.03 -24.96
CA VAL A 319 -6.39 -5.46 -26.36
C VAL A 319 -6.08 -4.32 -27.33
N THR A 320 -6.27 -3.06 -26.93
CA THR A 320 -5.92 -1.87 -27.72
C THR A 320 -4.51 -1.36 -27.44
N GLY A 321 -3.75 -2.05 -26.56
CA GLY A 321 -2.38 -1.68 -26.20
C GLY A 321 -2.25 -0.81 -24.95
N GLY A 322 -3.34 -0.48 -24.26
CA GLY A 322 -3.38 0.40 -23.09
C GLY A 322 -3.28 -0.30 -21.72
N SER A 323 -3.38 0.49 -20.65
CA SER A 323 -3.45 0.02 -19.27
C SER A 323 -4.85 -0.52 -18.94
N PRO A 324 -4.95 -1.64 -18.20
CA PRO A 324 -6.23 -2.06 -17.65
C PRO A 324 -6.75 -1.15 -16.53
N VAL A 325 -5.92 -0.28 -15.95
CA VAL A 325 -6.32 0.70 -14.92
C VAL A 325 -6.58 2.04 -15.59
N VAL A 326 -7.83 2.49 -15.58
CA VAL A 326 -8.30 3.63 -16.36
C VAL A 326 -8.92 4.68 -15.47
N TYR A 327 -8.58 5.95 -15.73
CA TYR A 327 -9.31 7.09 -15.20
C TYR A 327 -10.57 7.37 -16.02
N ASP A 328 -11.73 6.99 -15.49
CA ASP A 328 -13.02 7.21 -16.14
C ASP A 328 -13.58 8.60 -15.77
N LYS A 329 -13.28 9.59 -16.62
CA LYS A 329 -13.70 10.99 -16.42
C LYS A 329 -15.22 11.19 -16.43
N GLU A 330 -15.98 10.27 -17.03
CA GLU A 330 -17.44 10.34 -17.09
C GLU A 330 -18.10 9.80 -15.82
N LYS A 331 -17.37 8.99 -15.05
CA LYS A 331 -17.84 8.48 -13.77
C LYS A 331 -17.85 9.61 -12.74
N VAL A 332 -18.95 9.75 -12.00
CA VAL A 332 -19.03 10.68 -10.86
C VAL A 332 -18.58 9.93 -9.62
N SER A 333 -17.59 10.47 -8.93
CA SER A 333 -17.16 9.95 -7.63
C SER A 333 -18.28 10.08 -6.59
N ARG A 334 -18.41 9.06 -5.74
CA ARG A 334 -19.42 9.02 -4.68
C ARG A 334 -18.93 8.18 -3.50
N PHE A 335 -19.58 8.34 -2.35
CA PHE A 335 -19.36 7.51 -1.17
C PHE A 335 -20.64 6.78 -0.81
N GLY A 336 -20.53 5.48 -0.56
CA GLY A 336 -21.62 4.63 -0.10
C GLY A 336 -21.53 4.48 1.41
N VAL A 337 -22.61 4.82 2.12
CA VAL A 337 -22.71 4.66 3.58
C VAL A 337 -23.66 3.51 3.87
N LEU A 338 -23.16 2.47 4.52
CA LEU A 338 -23.87 1.23 4.81
C LEU A 338 -23.76 0.89 6.30
N ASP A 339 -24.84 0.41 6.91
CA ASP A 339 -24.82 -0.09 8.28
C ASP A 339 -23.78 -1.22 8.44
N LYS A 340 -22.93 -1.14 9.48
CA LYS A 340 -21.86 -2.12 9.73
C LYS A 340 -22.37 -3.56 9.78
N TYR A 341 -23.58 -3.78 10.27
CA TYR A 341 -24.15 -5.11 10.46
C TYR A 341 -25.28 -5.41 9.46
N ALA A 342 -25.34 -4.66 8.36
CA ALA A 342 -26.26 -4.89 7.26
C ALA A 342 -26.20 -6.36 6.79
N LYS A 343 -27.37 -6.91 6.45
CA LYS A 343 -27.49 -8.29 5.94
C LYS A 343 -27.36 -8.38 4.42
N ASN A 344 -27.44 -7.25 3.73
CA ASN A 344 -27.29 -7.14 2.28
C ASN A 344 -26.97 -5.67 1.91
N GLY A 345 -26.50 -5.44 0.68
CA GLY A 345 -26.09 -4.12 0.22
C GLY A 345 -27.24 -3.17 -0.14
N SER A 346 -28.51 -3.58 -0.08
CA SER A 346 -29.63 -2.73 -0.54
C SER A 346 -29.87 -1.50 0.33
N GLY A 347 -29.39 -1.52 1.58
CA GLY A 347 -29.46 -0.40 2.50
C GLY A 347 -28.39 0.67 2.30
N ILE A 348 -27.47 0.50 1.34
CA ILE A 348 -26.40 1.46 1.10
C ILE A 348 -26.96 2.78 0.59
N LYS A 349 -26.51 3.89 1.17
CA LYS A 349 -26.85 5.25 0.73
C LYS A 349 -25.66 5.82 -0.04
N TRP A 350 -25.84 6.02 -1.33
CA TRP A 350 -24.84 6.66 -2.19
C TRP A 350 -24.99 8.19 -2.15
N VAL A 351 -23.89 8.89 -1.87
CA VAL A 351 -23.80 10.35 -1.86
C VAL A 351 -22.73 10.77 -2.85
N GLU A 352 -23.10 11.51 -3.89
CA GLU A 352 -22.18 11.98 -4.93
C GLU A 352 -21.26 13.08 -4.39
N VAL A 353 -19.97 12.97 -4.72
CA VAL A 353 -18.90 13.92 -4.37
C VAL A 353 -18.04 14.12 -5.63
N PRO A 354 -18.44 15.02 -6.54
CA PRO A 354 -17.72 15.21 -7.81
C PRO A 354 -16.27 15.67 -7.58
N ASP A 355 -15.41 15.36 -8.56
CA ASP A 355 -13.98 15.73 -8.58
C ASP A 355 -13.20 15.32 -7.31
N CYS A 356 -13.56 14.16 -6.75
CA CYS A 356 -12.97 13.60 -5.54
C CYS A 356 -12.37 12.21 -5.80
N PHE A 357 -11.07 12.07 -5.59
CA PHE A 357 -10.40 10.77 -5.51
C PHE A 357 -9.51 10.77 -4.29
N CYS A 358 -9.77 9.89 -3.33
CA CYS A 358 -8.88 9.66 -2.20
C CYS A 358 -8.23 8.29 -2.38
N PHE A 359 -6.89 8.24 -2.31
CA PHE A 359 -6.21 6.94 -2.27
C PHE A 359 -6.30 6.34 -0.86
N HIS A 360 -6.17 7.17 0.18
CA HIS A 360 -6.34 6.80 1.58
C HIS A 360 -7.41 7.63 2.29
N LEU A 361 -8.14 6.97 3.20
CA LEU A 361 -9.10 7.59 4.11
C LEU A 361 -8.60 7.43 5.55
N TRP A 362 -8.27 8.55 6.18
CA TRP A 362 -7.60 8.60 7.48
C TRP A 362 -8.52 8.24 8.63
N ASN A 363 -9.74 8.78 8.62
CA ASN A 363 -10.78 8.48 9.60
C ASN A 363 -12.16 8.92 9.10
N ALA A 364 -13.22 8.43 9.73
CA ALA A 364 -14.57 8.95 9.55
C ALA A 364 -15.37 8.84 10.85
N TRP A 365 -16.38 9.69 11.02
CA TRP A 365 -17.27 9.68 12.17
C TRP A 365 -18.65 10.23 11.83
N GLU A 366 -19.60 10.04 12.74
CA GLU A 366 -20.98 10.51 12.63
C GLU A 366 -21.16 11.81 13.40
N GLU A 367 -21.90 12.76 12.82
CA GLU A 367 -22.44 13.95 13.49
C GLU A 367 -23.98 13.87 13.47
N PRO A 368 -24.63 13.21 14.45
CA PRO A 368 -26.07 12.98 14.45
C PRO A 368 -26.90 14.27 14.46
N GLU A 369 -26.35 15.37 15.00
CA GLU A 369 -27.01 16.67 15.08
C GLU A 369 -27.26 17.28 13.68
N SER A 370 -26.44 16.91 12.69
CA SER A 370 -26.50 17.42 11.31
C SER A 370 -26.98 16.37 10.29
N ASP A 371 -27.24 15.13 10.72
CA ASP A 371 -27.49 13.97 9.84
C ASP A 371 -26.29 13.69 8.89
N GLU A 372 -25.06 14.01 9.32
CA GLU A 372 -23.85 13.90 8.48
C GLU A 372 -22.90 12.79 8.94
N VAL A 373 -22.21 12.21 7.96
CA VAL A 373 -20.98 11.44 8.17
C VAL A 373 -19.82 12.29 7.68
N VAL A 374 -18.85 12.54 8.53
CA VAL A 374 -17.61 13.26 8.21
C VAL A 374 -16.54 12.24 7.84
N VAL A 375 -15.88 12.45 6.72
CA VAL A 375 -14.78 11.62 6.21
C VAL A 375 -13.56 12.50 6.02
N ILE A 376 -12.44 12.08 6.58
CA ILE A 376 -11.15 12.74 6.45
C ILE A 376 -10.27 11.89 5.54
N GLY A 377 -9.85 12.46 4.41
CA GLY A 377 -9.04 11.77 3.42
C GLY A 377 -8.10 12.72 2.69
N SER A 378 -7.09 12.18 2.02
CA SER A 378 -6.21 12.97 1.17
C SER A 378 -6.68 12.86 -0.28
N CYS A 379 -7.24 13.95 -0.79
CA CYS A 379 -7.78 13.98 -2.14
C CYS A 379 -6.67 14.31 -3.14
N MET A 380 -6.48 13.42 -4.12
CA MET A 380 -5.44 13.57 -5.13
C MET A 380 -5.98 14.19 -6.42
N THR A 381 -5.19 15.07 -7.02
CA THR A 381 -5.48 15.63 -8.33
C THR A 381 -4.18 15.74 -9.13
N PRO A 382 -4.14 15.20 -10.37
CA PRO A 382 -5.13 14.29 -10.99
C PRO A 382 -5.28 12.93 -10.26
N ALA A 383 -6.45 12.29 -10.42
CA ALA A 383 -6.79 11.04 -9.72
C ALA A 383 -5.92 9.84 -10.12
N ASP A 384 -5.32 9.88 -11.31
CA ASP A 384 -4.55 8.77 -11.87
C ASP A 384 -3.04 8.99 -11.88
N SER A 385 -2.55 10.06 -11.25
CA SER A 385 -1.13 10.39 -11.17
C SER A 385 -0.26 9.32 -10.49
N ILE A 386 -0.86 8.38 -9.74
CA ILE A 386 -0.16 7.22 -9.18
C ILE A 386 0.19 6.20 -10.28
N PHE A 387 -0.73 6.01 -11.25
CA PHE A 387 -0.65 4.91 -12.21
C PHE A 387 -0.20 5.36 -13.61
N ASN A 388 -0.46 6.63 -13.95
CA ASN A 388 -0.21 7.18 -15.27
C ASN A 388 0.74 8.38 -15.19
N GLU A 389 1.58 8.53 -16.21
CA GLU A 389 2.37 9.75 -16.37
C GLU A 389 1.44 10.95 -16.57
N CYS A 390 1.55 11.93 -15.69
CA CYS A 390 0.90 13.21 -15.86
C CYS A 390 1.96 14.32 -15.93
N ASN A 391 1.75 15.29 -16.81
CA ASN A 391 2.60 16.49 -16.91
C ASN A 391 2.30 17.50 -15.81
N GLU A 392 1.22 17.30 -15.04
CA GLU A 392 0.85 18.13 -13.90
C GLU A 392 1.49 17.61 -12.61
N GLU A 393 1.91 18.52 -11.74
CA GLU A 393 2.38 18.15 -10.40
C GLU A 393 1.23 17.55 -9.60
N LEU A 394 1.43 16.32 -9.11
CA LEU A 394 0.48 15.65 -8.23
C LEU A 394 0.25 16.51 -6.99
N LYS A 395 -1.02 16.85 -6.75
CA LYS A 395 -1.46 17.44 -5.49
C LYS A 395 -2.19 16.41 -4.67
N SER A 396 -1.83 16.28 -3.39
CA SER A 396 -2.60 15.50 -2.41
C SER A 396 -3.02 16.39 -1.25
N VAL A 397 -4.29 16.74 -1.24
CA VAL A 397 -4.87 17.76 -0.35
C VAL A 397 -5.69 17.09 0.75
N LEU A 398 -5.26 17.26 1.99
CA LEU A 398 -6.04 16.82 3.15
C LEU A 398 -7.41 17.53 3.18
N SER A 399 -8.46 16.74 3.03
CA SER A 399 -9.82 17.20 2.81
C SER A 399 -10.78 16.63 3.86
N GLU A 400 -11.71 17.47 4.29
CA GLU A 400 -12.91 17.07 5.02
C GLU A 400 -14.05 16.96 4.01
N ILE A 401 -14.68 15.78 3.98
CA ILE A 401 -15.83 15.47 3.14
C ILE A 401 -17.01 15.18 4.07
N ARG A 402 -18.09 15.94 3.95
CA ARG A 402 -19.31 15.74 4.75
C ARG A 402 -20.39 15.15 3.88
N LEU A 403 -20.99 14.04 4.31
CA LEU A 403 -21.99 13.26 3.60
C LEU A 403 -23.31 13.35 4.36
N ASN A 404 -24.28 14.11 3.85
CA ASN A 404 -25.57 14.24 4.52
C ASN A 404 -26.53 13.11 4.09
N LEU A 405 -26.82 12.18 5.01
CA LEU A 405 -27.56 10.95 4.71
C LEU A 405 -29.07 11.13 4.52
N LYS A 406 -29.58 12.33 4.83
CA LYS A 406 -30.98 12.70 4.70
C LYS A 406 -31.27 13.44 3.40
N THR A 407 -30.39 14.36 3.02
CA THR A 407 -30.53 15.17 1.81
C THR A 407 -29.83 14.55 0.60
N GLY A 408 -28.89 13.62 0.81
CA GLY A 408 -28.07 13.04 -0.26
C GLY A 408 -27.04 14.01 -0.83
N LYS A 409 -26.78 15.13 -0.16
CA LYS A 409 -25.80 16.14 -0.59
C LYS A 409 -24.47 15.93 0.14
N SER A 410 -23.38 16.28 -0.55
CA SER A 410 -22.07 16.36 0.05
C SER A 410 -21.53 17.78 0.10
N THR A 411 -20.59 18.01 1.01
CA THR A 411 -19.63 19.12 0.89
C THR A 411 -18.21 18.57 0.99
N ARG A 412 -17.26 19.32 0.41
CA ARG A 412 -15.83 19.02 0.51
C ARG A 412 -15.09 20.33 0.74
N ARG A 413 -14.16 20.34 1.69
CA ARG A 413 -13.26 21.46 1.93
C ARG A 413 -11.84 20.97 2.17
N ALA A 414 -10.84 21.77 1.76
CA ALA A 414 -9.48 21.59 2.25
C ALA A 414 -9.41 21.96 3.73
N ILE A 415 -8.69 21.17 4.53
CA ILE A 415 -8.54 21.43 5.97
C ILE A 415 -7.49 22.51 6.22
N ILE A 416 -6.40 22.48 5.45
CA ILE A 416 -5.29 23.42 5.56
C ILE A 416 -5.55 24.61 4.62
N SER A 417 -5.21 25.82 5.08
CA SER A 417 -5.34 27.01 4.25
C SER A 417 -4.36 26.98 3.07
N PRO A 418 -4.71 27.56 1.91
CA PRO A 418 -3.83 27.57 0.72
C PRO A 418 -2.44 28.17 0.96
N GLU A 419 -2.31 29.05 1.95
CA GLU A 419 -1.04 29.71 2.32
C GLU A 419 -0.06 28.77 3.03
N ASN A 420 -0.57 27.71 3.68
CA ASN A 420 0.22 26.74 4.44
C ASN A 420 0.18 25.33 3.82
N ASP A 421 -0.46 25.22 2.65
CA ASP A 421 -0.72 23.98 1.94
C ASP A 421 0.57 23.20 1.71
N VAL A 422 0.48 21.90 1.94
CA VAL A 422 1.55 20.93 1.75
C VAL A 422 0.91 19.62 1.32
N ASN A 423 1.61 18.88 0.47
CA ASN A 423 1.16 17.56 0.09
C ASN A 423 1.24 16.61 1.28
N LEU A 424 0.08 16.15 1.75
CA LEU A 424 -0.03 15.25 2.89
C LEU A 424 -0.61 13.90 2.46
N GLU A 425 0.17 12.86 2.67
CA GLU A 425 -0.18 11.47 2.38
C GLU A 425 0.40 10.54 3.44
N ALA A 426 0.09 9.25 3.32
CA ALA A 426 0.64 8.15 4.12
C ALA A 426 0.81 8.51 5.60
N GLY A 427 -0.23 8.29 6.40
CA GLY A 427 -0.17 8.52 7.83
C GLY A 427 -1.36 7.96 8.58
N MET A 428 -1.70 8.54 9.72
CA MET A 428 -2.76 8.02 10.57
C MET A 428 -3.34 9.06 11.53
N VAL A 429 -4.51 8.72 12.07
CA VAL A 429 -5.06 9.29 13.30
C VAL A 429 -4.69 8.41 14.50
N ASN A 430 -5.04 8.84 15.71
CA ASN A 430 -4.97 7.96 16.87
C ASN A 430 -5.89 6.75 16.67
N LYS A 431 -5.31 5.55 16.55
CA LYS A 431 -6.05 4.30 16.27
C LYS A 431 -7.12 3.96 17.31
N ASN A 432 -6.98 4.46 18.55
CA ASN A 432 -7.98 4.28 19.60
C ASN A 432 -9.27 5.08 19.34
N LEU A 433 -9.25 6.02 18.40
CA LEU A 433 -10.39 6.84 17.96
C LEU A 433 -10.84 6.48 16.54
N LEU A 434 -10.39 5.34 15.98
CA LEU A 434 -10.83 4.94 14.65
C LEU A 434 -12.36 4.76 14.63
N GLY A 435 -13.01 5.41 13.66
CA GLY A 435 -14.46 5.46 13.53
C GLY A 435 -15.17 6.48 14.41
N ARG A 436 -14.42 7.28 15.18
CA ARG A 436 -14.92 8.31 16.10
C ARG A 436 -14.24 9.63 15.78
N GLU A 437 -14.83 10.71 16.29
CA GLU A 437 -14.26 12.04 16.07
C GLU A 437 -12.83 12.09 16.59
N SER A 438 -11.93 12.53 15.73
CA SER A 438 -10.51 12.72 16.02
C SER A 438 -10.15 14.15 15.64
N LYS A 439 -9.45 14.84 16.53
CA LYS A 439 -8.98 16.21 16.32
C LYS A 439 -7.65 16.25 15.58
N TYR A 440 -6.82 15.22 15.68
CA TYR A 440 -5.45 15.24 15.16
C TYR A 440 -5.17 14.13 14.14
N ALA A 441 -4.55 14.52 13.03
CA ALA A 441 -3.95 13.60 12.07
C ALA A 441 -2.43 13.80 12.00
N TYR A 442 -1.69 12.72 11.77
CA TYR A 442 -0.24 12.68 11.61
C TYR A 442 0.08 12.13 10.23
N LEU A 443 0.51 12.99 9.31
CA LEU A 443 0.64 12.66 7.88
C LEU A 443 2.05 12.98 7.38
N ALA A 444 2.59 12.16 6.48
CA ALA A 444 3.87 12.44 5.86
C ALA A 444 3.77 13.64 4.92
N ILE A 445 4.82 14.46 4.90
CA ILE A 445 4.95 15.59 3.96
C ILE A 445 5.60 15.06 2.69
N ALA A 446 4.80 14.89 1.64
CA ALA A 446 5.18 14.22 0.40
C ALA A 446 5.80 15.18 -0.62
N GLU A 447 6.86 15.87 -0.21
CA GLU A 447 7.52 16.90 -1.01
C GLU A 447 9.06 16.69 -1.03
N PRO A 448 9.67 16.48 -2.22
CA PRO A 448 9.03 16.21 -3.52
C PRO A 448 8.47 14.77 -3.58
N TRP A 449 7.28 14.57 -4.13
CA TRP A 449 6.73 13.23 -4.37
C TRP A 449 7.70 12.37 -5.23
N PRO A 450 7.89 11.07 -4.93
CA PRO A 450 7.32 10.28 -3.82
C PRO A 450 8.18 10.30 -2.53
N LYS A 451 9.17 11.19 -2.42
CA LYS A 451 10.02 11.30 -1.22
C LYS A 451 9.29 12.06 -0.11
N LEU A 452 9.43 11.57 1.12
CA LEU A 452 8.79 12.17 2.29
C LEU A 452 9.82 12.94 3.12
N SER A 453 9.76 14.27 3.11
CA SER A 453 10.76 15.15 3.74
C SER A 453 10.53 15.39 5.24
N GLY A 454 9.41 14.92 5.76
CA GLY A 454 9.01 15.09 7.15
C GLY A 454 7.62 14.52 7.40
N PHE A 455 7.04 14.89 8.52
CA PHE A 455 5.63 14.65 8.82
C PHE A 455 5.00 15.89 9.46
N ALA A 456 3.68 15.97 9.43
CA ALA A 456 2.91 17.05 10.00
C ALA A 456 1.86 16.51 10.96
N LYS A 457 1.74 17.17 12.11
CA LYS A 457 0.55 17.08 12.96
C LYS A 457 -0.44 18.16 12.52
N VAL A 458 -1.64 17.76 12.15
CA VAL A 458 -2.71 18.67 11.70
C VAL A 458 -3.85 18.63 12.70
N ASP A 459 -4.29 19.80 13.16
CA ASP A 459 -5.58 19.97 13.83
C ASP A 459 -6.68 20.02 12.77
N LEU A 460 -7.52 18.99 12.72
CA LEU A 460 -8.55 18.78 11.70
C LEU A 460 -9.67 19.83 11.78
N SER A 461 -9.88 20.43 12.96
CA SER A 461 -10.90 21.45 13.17
C SER A 461 -10.45 22.84 12.70
N THR A 462 -9.19 23.21 12.99
CA THR A 462 -8.67 24.57 12.71
C THR A 462 -7.79 24.65 11.48
N GLY A 463 -7.22 23.53 11.01
CA GLY A 463 -6.18 23.49 9.99
C GLY A 463 -4.78 23.86 10.49
N GLU A 464 -4.60 24.13 11.79
CA GLU A 464 -3.28 24.42 12.36
C GLU A 464 -2.34 23.23 12.13
N THR A 465 -1.17 23.50 11.55
CA THR A 465 -0.23 22.48 11.11
C THR A 465 1.12 22.68 11.78
N LYS A 466 1.62 21.65 12.48
CA LYS A 466 2.97 21.62 13.05
C LYS A 466 3.81 20.60 12.28
N LYS A 467 4.82 21.10 11.56
CA LYS A 467 5.68 20.30 10.67
C LYS A 467 6.96 19.88 11.41
N PHE A 468 7.33 18.62 11.29
CA PHE A 468 8.63 18.09 11.66
C PHE A 468 9.39 17.72 10.39
N ILE A 469 10.36 18.55 10.01
CA ILE A 469 11.20 18.34 8.82
C ILE A 469 12.46 17.59 9.23
N TYR A 470 12.78 16.49 8.54
CA TYR A 470 13.93 15.64 8.91
C TYR A 470 15.28 16.36 8.73
N GLY A 471 15.32 17.36 7.86
CA GLY A 471 16.50 18.15 7.49
C GLY A 471 17.01 17.78 6.10
N ASP A 472 18.06 18.48 5.66
CA ASP A 472 18.59 18.35 4.31
C ASP A 472 19.00 16.91 3.97
N GLU A 473 18.59 16.45 2.78
CA GLU A 473 18.87 15.12 2.23
C GLU A 473 18.41 13.93 3.10
N LYS A 474 17.47 14.16 4.02
CA LYS A 474 16.85 13.11 4.84
C LYS A 474 15.39 12.93 4.46
N TYR A 475 15.01 11.67 4.25
CA TYR A 475 13.66 11.29 3.86
C TYR A 475 13.20 10.10 4.70
N GLY A 476 11.89 10.02 4.96
CA GLY A 476 11.29 9.00 5.81
C GLY A 476 10.13 8.27 5.13
N GLY A 477 9.24 7.72 5.96
CA GLY A 477 8.04 6.99 5.55
C GLY A 477 6.78 7.49 6.28
N GLU A 478 5.75 6.64 6.29
CA GLU A 478 4.52 6.82 7.07
C GLU A 478 4.85 6.98 8.57
N PRO A 479 4.41 8.07 9.23
CA PRO A 479 4.57 8.25 10.66
C PRO A 479 3.58 7.38 11.44
N LEU A 480 4.06 6.63 12.43
CA LEU A 480 3.23 5.88 13.36
C LEU A 480 3.04 6.66 14.67
N TYR A 481 1.79 6.99 14.99
CA TYR A 481 1.42 7.51 16.30
C TYR A 481 1.28 6.37 17.33
N LEU A 482 2.06 6.46 18.40
CA LEU A 482 2.04 5.57 19.55
C LEU A 482 1.48 6.33 20.77
N PRO A 483 0.21 6.10 21.17
CA PRO A 483 -0.34 6.71 22.38
C PRO A 483 0.46 6.26 23.62
N ARG A 484 0.56 7.14 24.62
CA ARG A 484 1.07 6.76 25.94
C ARG A 484 0.03 5.89 26.67
N ASP A 485 0.50 4.97 27.50
CA ASP A 485 -0.37 4.23 28.42
C ASP A 485 -1.18 5.21 29.29
N ASN A 486 -2.49 5.01 29.36
CA ASN A 486 -3.43 5.86 30.10
C ASN A 486 -3.47 7.33 29.65
N ALA A 487 -3.14 7.61 28.37
CA ALA A 487 -3.31 8.92 27.77
C ALA A 487 -4.74 9.45 27.98
N THR A 488 -4.86 10.67 28.53
CA THR A 488 -6.15 11.37 28.69
C THR A 488 -6.46 12.31 27.54
N ASP A 489 -5.41 12.84 26.90
CA ASP A 489 -5.50 13.70 25.73
C ASP A 489 -5.25 12.88 24.46
N GLU A 490 -5.96 13.21 23.38
CA GLU A 490 -5.89 12.48 22.10
C GLU A 490 -4.46 12.38 21.53
N ASP A 491 -3.63 13.39 21.78
CA ASP A 491 -2.28 13.53 21.26
C ASP A 491 -1.18 13.24 22.29
N ASP A 492 -1.51 12.74 23.49
CA ASP A 492 -0.50 12.35 24.49
C ASP A 492 0.20 11.04 24.09
N GLY A 493 1.21 11.17 23.23
CA GLY A 493 1.90 10.05 22.64
C GLY A 493 3.20 10.45 21.95
N HIS A 494 3.69 9.56 21.08
CA HIS A 494 4.94 9.73 20.36
C HIS A 494 4.76 9.38 18.89
N ILE A 495 5.61 9.94 18.03
CA ILE A 495 5.70 9.55 16.62
C ILE A 495 6.95 8.71 16.41
N LEU A 496 6.80 7.59 15.71
CA LEU A 496 7.87 6.75 15.18
C LEU A 496 7.87 6.90 13.65
N ALA A 497 9.00 7.26 13.04
CA ALA A 497 9.09 7.48 11.60
C ALA A 497 10.45 7.08 11.02
#